data_AF-A0A9E2Z745-F1
#
_entry.id   AF-A0A9E2Z745-F1
#
_cell.length_a   1.000
_cell.length_b   1.000
_cell.length_c   1.000
_cell.angle_alpha   90.00
_cell.angle_beta   90.00
_cell.angle_gamma   90.00
#
_symmetry.space_group_name_H-M   'P 1'
#
loop_
_entity.id
_entity.type
_entity.pdbx_description
1 polymer ?
#
loop_
_entity_poly.entity_id
_entity_poly.type
_entity_poly.pdbx_seq_one_letter_code
_entity_poly.pdbx_strand_id
1 'polypeptide(L)'
;MSRSLPRLTAAAALALVPLFGIAVSASAATLTVNYACQSSAAGQTGGGTLTQTLDATAPATVKAGGTLSVVLTPAVGTLPTQAGGHTLQSLKDAALTIPIPANSSYVSSSLSGGSGLNSTPTLTKTDNAVVMHVPGPIKGGSTFQLPQLTLNLTAGTSGTITSTLGGTSFNDPGLTFTATVLVVIPVDAPTACYPNPSPTLTTTTIT
;
A
#
# COMPACT_ATOMS: atom_id res chain seq x y z
N MET A 1 -66.53 37.99 35.61
CA MET A 1 -66.60 37.33 34.28
C MET A 1 -65.17 37.10 33.80
N SER A 2 -64.84 35.85 33.52
CA SER A 2 -63.49 35.27 33.61
C SER A 2 -62.56 35.59 32.43
N ARG A 3 -61.25 35.69 32.72
CA ARG A 3 -60.12 35.92 31.79
C ARG A 3 -59.60 34.59 31.20
N SER A 4 -59.32 34.63 29.90
CA SER A 4 -58.27 33.94 29.09
C SER A 4 -57.41 32.79 29.67
N LEU A 5 -57.34 31.66 28.95
CA LEU A 5 -56.12 30.98 28.39
C LEU A 5 -56.46 29.55 27.88
N PRO A 6 -56.10 29.13 26.65
CA PRO A 6 -56.06 27.72 26.30
C PRO A 6 -54.72 27.09 26.75
N ARG A 7 -54.84 25.90 27.35
CA ARG A 7 -53.79 25.11 27.99
C ARG A 7 -52.82 24.51 26.96
N LEU A 8 -51.53 24.65 27.23
CA LEU A 8 -50.46 23.82 26.67
C LEU A 8 -50.64 22.35 27.14
N THR A 9 -50.76 21.42 26.20
CA THR A 9 -50.54 19.99 26.44
C THR A 9 -49.19 19.59 25.85
N ALA A 10 -48.20 19.45 26.74
CA ALA A 10 -46.94 18.79 26.45
C ALA A 10 -47.15 17.26 26.50
N ALA A 11 -46.94 16.58 25.38
CA ALA A 11 -46.83 15.13 25.34
C ALA A 11 -45.36 14.78 25.11
N ALA A 12 -44.72 14.25 26.15
CA ALA A 12 -43.37 13.70 26.10
C ALA A 12 -43.39 12.38 25.34
N ALA A 13 -42.73 12.33 24.18
CA ALA A 13 -42.37 11.09 23.51
C ALA A 13 -40.86 10.87 23.71
N LEU A 14 -40.50 10.00 24.67
CA LEU A 14 -39.16 9.42 24.73
C LEU A 14 -39.01 8.48 23.52
N ALA A 15 -38.39 8.97 22.45
CA ALA A 15 -37.92 8.12 21.36
C ALA A 15 -36.53 7.59 21.71
N LEU A 16 -36.47 6.26 21.91
CA LEU A 16 -35.26 5.46 22.00
C LEU A 16 -34.52 5.57 20.64
N VAL A 17 -33.44 6.36 20.55
CA VAL A 17 -32.63 6.43 19.33
C VAL A 17 -31.51 5.38 19.42
N PRO A 18 -31.33 4.52 18.40
CA PRO A 18 -30.30 3.49 18.39
C PRO A 18 -28.91 4.11 18.56
N LEU A 19 -28.09 3.49 19.40
CA LEU A 19 -26.65 3.74 19.49
C LEU A 19 -26.06 3.54 18.09
N PHE A 20 -25.83 4.63 17.37
CA PHE A 20 -25.01 4.65 16.18
C PHE A 20 -23.64 4.09 16.57
N GLY A 21 -23.33 2.91 16.04
CA GLY A 21 -21.97 2.37 16.08
C GLY A 21 -21.07 3.37 15.39
N ILE A 22 -20.26 4.07 16.19
CA ILE A 22 -19.10 4.80 15.70
C ILE A 22 -18.27 3.86 14.84
N ALA A 23 -18.30 4.03 13.52
CA ALA A 23 -17.28 3.45 12.68
C ALA A 23 -15.97 4.08 13.15
N VAL A 24 -15.18 3.33 13.94
CA VAL A 24 -13.85 3.79 14.36
C VAL A 24 -13.11 4.12 13.08
N SER A 25 -12.77 5.40 12.95
CA SER A 25 -12.10 5.97 11.80
C SER A 25 -10.93 5.09 11.42
N ALA A 26 -10.96 4.56 10.20
CA ALA A 26 -9.82 3.89 9.62
C ALA A 26 -8.65 4.90 9.66
N SER A 27 -7.55 4.53 10.30
CA SER A 27 -6.40 5.43 10.42
C SER A 27 -5.70 5.44 9.07
N ALA A 28 -5.90 6.49 8.28
CA ALA A 28 -5.14 6.72 7.05
C ALA A 28 -3.87 7.48 7.43
N ALA A 29 -2.73 6.80 7.39
CA ALA A 29 -1.44 7.44 7.53
C ALA A 29 -0.83 7.62 6.14
N THR A 30 -0.47 8.84 5.80
CA THR A 30 0.40 9.11 4.65
C THR A 30 1.83 8.80 5.06
N LEU A 31 2.46 7.84 4.40
CA LEU A 31 3.83 7.43 4.68
C LEU A 31 4.70 7.64 3.46
N THR A 32 5.94 8.06 3.72
CA THR A 32 7.01 8.08 2.74
C THR A 32 7.90 6.88 2.98
N VAL A 33 7.90 5.93 2.05
CA VAL A 33 8.76 4.75 2.07
C VAL A 33 10.03 5.07 1.33
N ASN A 34 11.17 4.89 1.99
CA ASN A 34 12.48 5.02 1.38
C ASN A 34 13.07 3.62 1.15
N TYR A 35 13.32 3.29 -0.11
CA TYR A 35 13.94 2.04 -0.50
C TYR A 35 15.44 2.26 -0.76
N ALA A 36 16.27 1.42 -0.16
CA ALA A 36 17.63 1.24 -0.62
C ALA A 36 17.59 0.30 -1.82
N CYS A 37 18.22 0.70 -2.92
CA CYS A 37 18.21 -0.02 -4.18
C CYS A 37 19.64 -0.32 -4.67
N GLN A 38 19.82 -1.50 -5.25
CA GLN A 38 21.04 -1.91 -5.90
C GLN A 38 20.70 -2.41 -7.30
N SER A 39 21.37 -1.84 -8.30
CA SER A 39 21.22 -2.25 -9.69
C SER A 39 22.52 -2.83 -10.21
N SER A 40 22.44 -3.85 -11.05
CA SER A 40 23.63 -4.41 -11.70
C SER A 40 23.46 -4.43 -13.22
N ALA A 41 24.48 -4.00 -13.96
CA ALA A 41 24.50 -4.03 -15.41
C ALA A 41 25.93 -4.13 -15.92
N ALA A 42 26.17 -4.94 -16.95
CA ALA A 42 27.48 -5.11 -17.59
C ALA A 42 28.64 -5.36 -16.59
N GLY A 43 28.40 -6.16 -15.54
CA GLY A 43 29.38 -6.47 -14.50
C GLY A 43 29.63 -5.35 -13.47
N GLN A 44 28.97 -4.21 -13.62
CA GLN A 44 29.01 -3.11 -12.65
C GLN A 44 27.80 -3.18 -11.72
N THR A 45 27.96 -2.67 -10.50
CA THR A 45 26.89 -2.58 -9.50
C THR A 45 26.85 -1.16 -8.96
N GLY A 46 25.66 -0.56 -8.94
CA GLY A 46 25.42 0.79 -8.44
C GLY A 46 24.33 0.80 -7.38
N GLY A 47 24.52 1.61 -6.34
CA GLY A 47 23.52 1.89 -5.33
C GLY A 47 22.67 3.11 -5.68
N GLY A 48 21.45 3.15 -5.14
CA GLY A 48 20.56 4.30 -5.24
C GLY A 48 19.45 4.22 -4.20
N THR A 49 18.64 5.27 -4.15
CA THR A 49 17.45 5.33 -3.30
C THR A 49 16.23 5.59 -4.16
N LEU A 50 15.13 4.90 -3.84
CA LEU A 50 13.82 5.16 -4.43
C LEU A 50 12.87 5.57 -3.31
N THR A 51 12.16 6.67 -3.49
CA THR A 51 11.18 7.15 -2.53
C THR A 51 9.79 7.01 -3.12
N GLN A 52 8.87 6.41 -2.37
CA GLN A 52 7.47 6.27 -2.75
C GLN A 52 6.58 6.73 -1.60
N THR A 53 5.70 7.68 -1.88
CA THR A 53 4.65 8.06 -0.94
C THR A 53 3.43 7.18 -1.17
N LEU A 54 2.77 6.76 -0.09
CA LEU A 54 1.53 6.01 -0.14
C LEU A 54 0.68 6.30 1.09
N ASP A 55 -0.64 6.19 0.94
CA ASP A 55 -1.58 6.18 2.06
C ASP A 55 -1.88 4.74 2.44
N ALA A 56 -1.72 4.41 3.71
CA ALA A 56 -2.04 3.11 4.27
C ALA A 56 -3.18 3.23 5.27
N THR A 57 -4.17 2.36 5.14
CA THR A 57 -5.39 2.41 5.95
C THR A 57 -5.80 1.02 6.43
N ALA A 58 -6.13 0.91 7.72
CA ALA A 58 -6.75 -0.26 8.32
C ALA A 58 -7.63 0.17 9.52
N PRO A 59 -8.58 -0.67 9.97
CA PRO A 59 -9.29 -0.42 11.24
C PRO A 59 -8.32 -0.35 12.42
N ALA A 60 -8.57 0.51 13.40
CA ALA A 60 -7.71 0.58 14.59
C ALA A 60 -7.89 -0.65 15.50
N THR A 61 -9.08 -1.24 15.53
CA THR A 61 -9.40 -2.46 16.27
C THR A 61 -10.21 -3.44 15.44
N VAL A 62 -10.11 -4.72 15.77
CA VAL A 62 -10.91 -5.80 15.19
C VAL A 62 -11.19 -6.85 16.27
N LYS A 63 -12.35 -7.51 16.21
CA LYS A 63 -12.62 -8.62 17.13
C LYS A 63 -11.79 -9.85 16.76
N ALA A 64 -11.52 -10.72 17.74
CA ALA A 64 -10.96 -12.03 17.46
C ALA A 64 -11.79 -12.78 16.40
N GLY A 65 -11.12 -13.33 15.37
CA GLY A 65 -11.78 -13.97 14.22
C GLY A 65 -12.56 -13.03 13.29
N GLY A 66 -12.55 -11.72 13.56
CA GLY A 66 -13.22 -10.70 12.74
C GLY A 66 -12.50 -10.44 11.42
N THR A 67 -13.23 -9.93 10.42
CA THR A 67 -12.65 -9.53 9.14
C THR A 67 -12.09 -8.11 9.22
N LEU A 68 -10.96 -7.87 8.57
CA LEU A 68 -10.39 -6.54 8.36
C LEU A 68 -9.81 -6.40 6.96
N SER A 69 -9.66 -5.16 6.51
CA SER A 69 -8.99 -4.84 5.24
C SER A 69 -7.84 -3.88 5.48
N VAL A 70 -6.69 -4.19 4.90
CA VAL A 70 -5.55 -3.27 4.78
C VAL A 70 -5.56 -2.71 3.36
N VAL A 71 -5.60 -1.39 3.23
CA VAL A 71 -5.63 -0.69 1.95
C VAL A 71 -4.36 0.12 1.79
N LEU A 72 -3.63 -0.10 0.71
CA LEU A 72 -2.42 0.64 0.35
C LEU A 72 -2.68 1.40 -0.95
N THR A 73 -2.55 2.72 -0.92
CA THR A 73 -2.81 3.61 -2.05
C THR A 73 -1.55 4.39 -2.38
N PRO A 74 -0.76 3.93 -3.36
CA PRO A 74 0.42 4.67 -3.82
C PRO A 74 0.03 6.03 -4.41
N ALA A 75 0.78 7.07 -4.04
CA ALA A 75 0.65 8.38 -4.65
C ALA A 75 1.16 8.36 -6.10
N VAL A 76 0.70 9.34 -6.89
CA VAL A 76 1.23 9.57 -8.24
C VAL A 76 2.73 9.88 -8.15
N GLY A 77 3.51 9.17 -8.93
CA GLY A 77 4.95 9.35 -9.07
C GLY A 77 5.33 9.81 -10.47
N THR A 78 6.58 10.24 -10.62
CA THR A 78 7.21 10.48 -11.92
C THR A 78 8.50 9.66 -11.96
N LEU A 79 8.67 8.83 -13.00
CA LEU A 79 9.95 8.18 -13.20
C LEU A 79 11.00 9.24 -13.58
N PRO A 80 12.19 9.23 -12.97
CA PRO A 80 13.22 10.16 -13.37
C PRO A 80 13.64 9.90 -14.83
N THR A 81 14.16 10.92 -15.51
CA THR A 81 14.75 10.77 -16.84
C THR A 81 16.19 10.26 -16.78
N GLN A 82 16.77 10.18 -15.59
CA GLN A 82 18.14 9.71 -15.38
C GLN A 82 18.22 8.74 -14.20
N ALA A 83 19.10 7.76 -14.30
CA ALA A 83 19.47 6.84 -13.24
C ALA A 83 20.96 6.50 -13.37
N GLY A 84 21.72 6.61 -12.28
CA GLY A 84 23.16 6.32 -12.28
C GLY A 84 23.98 7.17 -13.26
N GLY A 85 23.55 8.40 -13.55
CA GLY A 85 24.22 9.28 -14.53
C GLY A 85 23.91 8.97 -16.01
N HIS A 86 23.01 8.02 -16.28
CA HIS A 86 22.59 7.64 -17.62
C HIS A 86 21.12 7.95 -17.85
N THR A 87 20.70 8.07 -19.11
CA THR A 87 19.29 8.33 -19.45
C THR A 87 18.47 7.09 -19.14
N LEU A 88 17.48 7.21 -18.24
CA LEU A 88 16.52 6.14 -17.96
C LEU A 88 15.49 6.11 -19.09
N GLN A 89 15.44 5.02 -19.85
CA GLN A 89 14.47 4.85 -20.93
C GLN A 89 13.16 4.27 -20.41
N SER A 90 13.24 3.22 -19.59
CA SER A 90 12.05 2.55 -19.06
C SER A 90 12.32 1.73 -17.81
N LEU A 91 11.25 1.42 -17.09
CA LEU A 91 11.19 0.42 -16.03
C LEU A 91 10.19 -0.68 -16.45
N LYS A 92 10.57 -1.94 -16.31
CA LYS A 92 9.73 -3.11 -16.59
C LYS A 92 9.86 -4.17 -15.50
N ASP A 93 8.96 -5.14 -15.54
CA ASP A 93 8.98 -6.33 -14.68
C ASP A 93 9.06 -6.01 -13.18
N ALA A 94 8.31 -4.98 -12.76
CA ALA A 94 8.26 -4.61 -11.35
C ALA A 94 7.51 -5.68 -10.55
N ALA A 95 8.06 -6.10 -9.42
CA ALA A 95 7.40 -6.96 -8.45
C ALA A 95 7.57 -6.39 -7.04
N LEU A 96 6.46 -6.03 -6.41
CA LEU A 96 6.40 -5.54 -5.03
C LEU A 96 5.82 -6.62 -4.13
N THR A 97 6.55 -6.99 -3.07
CA THR A 97 6.15 -7.99 -2.09
C THR A 97 5.49 -7.34 -0.88
N ILE A 98 4.28 -7.77 -0.56
CA ILE A 98 3.50 -7.34 0.61
C ILE A 98 3.28 -8.57 1.51
N PRO A 99 3.99 -8.70 2.63
CA PRO A 99 3.79 -9.78 3.58
C PRO A 99 2.36 -9.83 4.10
N ILE A 100 1.84 -11.03 4.30
CA ILE A 100 0.60 -11.23 5.05
C ILE A 100 0.92 -10.94 6.53
N PRO A 101 0.25 -9.99 7.18
CA PRO A 101 0.53 -9.65 8.57
C PRO A 101 0.41 -10.85 9.51
N ALA A 102 1.32 -10.97 10.48
CA ALA A 102 1.18 -11.94 11.56
C ALA A 102 -0.13 -11.70 12.35
N ASN A 103 -0.59 -12.72 13.08
CA ASN A 103 -1.88 -12.71 13.78
C ASN A 103 -3.08 -12.45 12.86
N SER A 104 -2.95 -12.78 11.58
CA SER A 104 -4.03 -12.72 10.60
C SER A 104 -3.95 -13.88 9.61
N SER A 105 -5.05 -14.15 8.91
CA SER A 105 -5.13 -15.12 7.83
C SER A 105 -5.62 -14.44 6.56
N TYR A 106 -4.99 -14.74 5.43
CA TYR A 106 -5.36 -14.19 4.13
C TYR A 106 -6.73 -14.72 3.67
N VAL A 107 -7.60 -13.82 3.23
CA VAL A 107 -8.89 -14.16 2.60
C VAL A 107 -8.82 -13.89 1.09
N SER A 108 -8.50 -12.65 0.71
CA SER A 108 -8.41 -12.24 -0.69
C SER A 108 -7.59 -10.97 -0.86
N SER A 109 -7.25 -10.64 -2.09
CA SER A 109 -6.63 -9.37 -2.46
C SER A 109 -7.15 -8.88 -3.80
N SER A 110 -7.16 -7.57 -3.98
CA SER A 110 -7.63 -6.93 -5.21
C SER A 110 -6.83 -5.68 -5.54
N LEU A 111 -6.76 -5.37 -6.84
CA LEU A 111 -6.21 -4.12 -7.35
C LEU A 111 -7.32 -3.25 -7.92
N SER A 112 -7.21 -1.94 -7.74
CA SER A 112 -8.11 -0.96 -8.36
C SER A 112 -7.37 0.31 -8.76
N GLY A 113 -7.79 0.95 -9.85
CA GLY A 113 -7.16 2.16 -10.35
C GLY A 113 -5.77 1.91 -10.95
N GLY A 114 -4.85 2.85 -10.72
CA GLY A 114 -3.54 2.88 -11.37
C GLY A 114 -3.58 3.55 -12.75
N SER A 115 -2.46 4.16 -13.15
CA SER A 115 -2.35 4.89 -14.42
C SER A 115 -0.90 4.97 -14.90
N GLY A 116 -0.69 5.21 -16.19
CA GLY A 116 0.66 5.39 -16.77
C GLY A 116 1.53 4.13 -16.80
N LEU A 117 0.98 2.95 -16.47
CA LEU A 117 1.75 1.70 -16.33
C LEU A 117 2.00 0.96 -17.65
N ASN A 118 1.28 1.35 -18.71
CA ASN A 118 1.33 0.73 -20.05
C ASN A 118 1.20 -0.82 -20.02
N SER A 119 0.50 -1.33 -19.02
CA SER A 119 0.32 -2.75 -18.75
C SER A 119 -0.81 -2.95 -17.75
N THR A 120 -1.25 -4.19 -17.56
CA THR A 120 -2.22 -4.57 -16.53
C THR A 120 -1.49 -5.22 -15.35
N PRO A 121 -1.50 -4.59 -14.17
CA PRO A 121 -0.93 -5.20 -12.98
C PRO A 121 -1.69 -6.44 -12.52
N THR A 122 -0.98 -7.39 -11.93
CA THR A 122 -1.55 -8.64 -11.42
C THR A 122 -1.08 -8.90 -9.99
N LEU A 123 -1.79 -9.81 -9.29
CA LEU A 123 -1.42 -10.27 -7.96
C LEU A 123 -1.17 -11.77 -7.97
N THR A 124 -0.08 -12.18 -7.34
CA THR A 124 0.21 -13.58 -7.05
C THR A 124 0.26 -13.76 -5.54
N LYS A 125 -0.49 -14.72 -5.01
CA LYS A 125 -0.40 -15.10 -3.60
C LYS A 125 0.67 -16.18 -3.42
N THR A 126 1.58 -15.97 -2.48
CA THR A 126 2.52 -16.99 -1.99
C THR A 126 2.03 -17.48 -0.61
N ASP A 127 2.83 -18.34 0.05
CA ASP A 127 2.45 -18.85 1.38
C ASP A 127 2.32 -17.71 2.42
N ASN A 128 3.25 -16.76 2.40
CA ASN A 128 3.38 -15.73 3.43
C ASN A 128 3.24 -14.30 2.91
N ALA A 129 2.96 -14.10 1.61
CA ALA A 129 2.89 -12.77 1.02
C ALA A 129 1.93 -12.71 -0.18
N VAL A 130 1.63 -11.49 -0.60
CA VAL A 130 1.04 -11.18 -1.89
C VAL A 130 2.06 -10.36 -2.68
N VAL A 131 2.32 -10.75 -3.92
CA VAL A 131 3.24 -10.06 -4.82
C VAL A 131 2.43 -9.34 -5.89
N MET A 132 2.58 -8.02 -5.98
CA MET A 132 2.03 -7.21 -7.05
C MET A 132 3.02 -7.12 -8.20
N HIS A 133 2.62 -7.58 -9.37
CA HIS A 133 3.42 -7.51 -10.59
C HIS A 133 2.95 -6.37 -11.48
N VAL A 134 3.88 -5.59 -12.00
CA VAL A 134 3.65 -4.51 -12.96
C VAL A 134 4.60 -4.75 -14.14
N PRO A 135 4.11 -5.36 -15.24
CA PRO A 135 4.98 -5.72 -16.37
C PRO A 135 5.66 -4.52 -17.02
N GLY A 136 4.98 -3.37 -17.11
CA GLY A 136 5.47 -2.23 -17.87
C GLY A 136 5.44 -2.48 -19.38
N PRO A 137 6.24 -1.75 -20.19
CA PRO A 137 7.26 -0.79 -19.77
C PRO A 137 6.67 0.59 -19.40
N ILE A 138 7.13 1.15 -18.28
CA ILE A 138 6.85 2.53 -17.87
C ILE A 138 8.00 3.40 -18.36
N LYS A 139 7.72 4.50 -19.08
CA LYS A 139 8.75 5.32 -19.72
C LYS A 139 9.43 6.25 -18.72
N GLY A 140 10.75 6.44 -18.84
CA GLY A 140 11.48 7.47 -18.11
C GLY A 140 10.89 8.87 -18.36
N GLY A 141 10.77 9.67 -17.32
CA GLY A 141 10.12 10.99 -17.36
C GLY A 141 8.59 10.96 -17.39
N SER A 142 7.94 9.80 -17.49
CA SER A 142 6.48 9.71 -17.45
C SER A 142 5.94 9.75 -16.02
N THR A 143 4.74 10.31 -15.87
CA THR A 143 3.95 10.18 -14.66
C THR A 143 3.27 8.81 -14.63
N PHE A 144 3.22 8.20 -13.46
CA PHE A 144 2.56 6.92 -13.24
C PHE A 144 1.94 6.86 -11.85
N GLN A 145 0.97 5.98 -11.68
CA GLN A 145 0.42 5.65 -10.38
C GLN A 145 0.24 4.14 -10.32
N LEU A 146 0.84 3.52 -9.30
CA LEU A 146 0.59 2.11 -9.01
C LEU A 146 -0.87 1.93 -8.54
N PRO A 147 -1.51 0.78 -8.81
CA PRO A 147 -2.88 0.55 -8.37
C PRO A 147 -2.96 0.56 -6.85
N GLN A 148 -4.14 0.91 -6.34
CA GLN A 148 -4.47 0.65 -4.95
C GLN A 148 -4.54 -0.86 -4.72
N LEU A 149 -3.88 -1.34 -3.67
CA LEU A 149 -3.98 -2.72 -3.20
C LEU A 149 -4.93 -2.76 -2.01
N THR A 150 -5.87 -3.70 -2.04
CA THR A 150 -6.69 -4.06 -0.88
C THR A 150 -6.43 -5.50 -0.51
N LEU A 151 -6.05 -5.72 0.75
CA LEU A 151 -5.80 -7.03 1.36
C LEU A 151 -6.88 -7.32 2.39
N ASN A 152 -7.69 -8.34 2.16
CA ASN A 152 -8.73 -8.77 3.08
C ASN A 152 -8.22 -9.93 3.94
N LEU A 153 -8.37 -9.78 5.26
CA LEU A 153 -7.79 -10.64 6.26
C LEU A 153 -8.86 -11.06 7.29
N THR A 154 -8.62 -12.18 7.94
CA THR A 154 -9.30 -12.58 9.17
C THR A 154 -8.33 -12.45 10.34
N ALA A 155 -8.75 -11.77 11.40
CA ALA A 155 -7.95 -11.59 12.61
C ALA A 155 -7.76 -12.90 13.38
N GLY A 156 -6.60 -13.04 14.02
CA GLY A 156 -6.31 -14.11 14.97
C GLY A 156 -7.07 -13.95 16.29
N THR A 157 -6.55 -14.56 17.34
CA THR A 157 -7.22 -14.62 18.66
C THR A 157 -6.98 -13.40 19.53
N SER A 158 -5.78 -12.81 19.49
CA SER A 158 -5.38 -11.68 20.33
C SER A 158 -4.08 -11.04 19.79
N GLY A 159 -3.72 -9.87 20.34
CA GLY A 159 -2.49 -9.16 19.98
C GLY A 159 -2.71 -8.09 18.92
N THR A 160 -1.70 -7.84 18.10
CA THR A 160 -1.73 -6.80 17.05
C THR A 160 -1.47 -7.40 15.68
N ILE A 161 -2.14 -6.83 14.69
CA ILE A 161 -1.91 -7.08 13.26
C ILE A 161 -1.19 -5.86 12.71
N THR A 162 0.07 -6.04 12.33
CA THR A 162 0.92 -4.96 11.81
C THR A 162 1.25 -5.23 10.36
N SER A 163 0.89 -4.30 9.47
CA SER A 163 1.23 -4.42 8.05
C SER A 163 2.54 -3.70 7.75
N THR A 164 3.35 -4.30 6.88
CA THR A 164 4.66 -3.81 6.45
C THR A 164 4.83 -4.02 4.95
N LEU A 165 5.92 -3.50 4.41
CA LEU A 165 6.41 -3.91 3.10
C LEU A 165 7.40 -5.07 3.25
N GLY A 166 7.56 -5.86 2.20
CA GLY A 166 8.53 -6.94 2.16
C GLY A 166 9.97 -6.43 2.03
N GLY A 167 10.91 -7.35 2.20
CA GLY A 167 12.32 -7.16 1.95
C GLY A 167 13.13 -6.64 3.13
N THR A 168 14.32 -7.20 3.29
CA THR A 168 15.24 -6.87 4.39
C THR A 168 16.66 -6.59 3.91
N SER A 169 17.00 -6.98 2.67
CA SER A 169 18.32 -6.79 2.08
C SER A 169 18.26 -6.86 0.55
N PHE A 170 19.38 -6.70 -0.15
CA PHE A 170 19.43 -6.90 -1.61
C PHE A 170 19.27 -8.36 -2.04
N ASN A 171 19.57 -9.32 -1.15
CA ASN A 171 19.37 -10.76 -1.40
C ASN A 171 17.96 -11.25 -0.99
N ASP A 172 17.24 -10.44 -0.22
CA ASP A 172 15.84 -10.61 0.14
C ASP A 172 15.09 -9.31 -0.16
N PRO A 173 14.87 -8.98 -1.45
CA PRO A 173 14.29 -7.71 -1.85
C PRO A 173 12.78 -7.68 -1.64
N GLY A 174 12.28 -6.50 -1.30
CA GLY A 174 10.86 -6.21 -1.18
C GLY A 174 10.26 -5.67 -2.46
N LEU A 175 11.09 -5.07 -3.30
CA LEU A 175 10.75 -4.53 -4.60
C LEU A 175 11.86 -4.91 -5.58
N THR A 176 11.48 -5.47 -6.71
CA THR A 176 12.39 -5.72 -7.83
C THR A 176 11.83 -5.09 -9.09
N PHE A 177 12.70 -4.73 -10.02
CA PHE A 177 12.34 -4.28 -11.37
C PHE A 177 13.58 -4.34 -12.27
N THR A 178 13.39 -4.16 -13.58
CA THR A 178 14.50 -3.95 -14.52
C THR A 178 14.43 -2.55 -15.09
N ALA A 179 15.47 -1.76 -14.86
CA ALA A 179 15.64 -0.44 -15.47
C ALA A 179 16.43 -0.56 -16.77
N THR A 180 15.90 -0.05 -17.88
CA THR A 180 16.63 0.07 -19.13
C THR A 180 17.24 1.46 -19.22
N VAL A 181 18.57 1.54 -19.20
CA VAL A 181 19.33 2.81 -19.30
C VAL A 181 20.04 2.92 -20.64
N LEU A 182 20.16 4.14 -21.17
CA LEU A 182 20.91 4.43 -22.37
C LEU A 182 22.28 5.01 -21.99
N VAL A 183 23.34 4.26 -22.33
CA VAL A 183 24.74 4.71 -22.20
C VAL A 183 25.25 5.12 -23.58
N VAL A 184 25.42 4.11 -24.44
CA VAL A 184 25.68 4.23 -25.90
C VAL A 184 24.64 3.39 -26.65
N ILE A 185 24.39 2.20 -26.11
CA ILE A 185 23.26 1.32 -26.45
C ILE A 185 22.36 1.14 -25.22
N PRO A 186 21.10 0.72 -25.39
CA PRO A 186 20.24 0.35 -24.27
C PRO A 186 20.82 -0.83 -23.51
N VAL A 187 20.87 -0.73 -22.18
CA VAL A 187 21.32 -1.80 -21.29
C VAL A 187 20.28 -2.00 -20.20
N ASP A 188 19.93 -3.25 -19.95
CA ASP A 188 19.06 -3.63 -18.84
C ASP A 188 19.88 -3.76 -17.56
N ALA A 189 19.38 -3.12 -16.50
CA ALA A 189 19.90 -3.15 -15.16
C ALA A 189 18.84 -3.72 -14.22
N PRO A 190 18.86 -5.03 -13.94
CA PRO A 190 18.07 -5.60 -12.86
C PRO A 190 18.37 -4.88 -11.54
N THR A 191 17.31 -4.51 -10.84
CA THR A 191 17.35 -3.73 -9.61
C THR A 191 16.61 -4.47 -8.51
N ALA A 192 17.27 -4.58 -7.36
CA ALA A 192 16.73 -5.11 -6.13
C ALA A 192 16.67 -4.01 -5.08
N CYS A 193 15.52 -3.84 -4.43
CA CYS A 193 15.26 -2.80 -3.46
C CYS A 193 14.60 -3.37 -2.21
N TYR A 194 14.91 -2.78 -1.06
CA TYR A 194 14.22 -3.06 0.21
C TYR A 194 14.01 -1.76 1.00
N PRO A 195 12.91 -1.64 1.76
CA PRO A 195 12.64 -0.46 2.55
C PRO A 195 13.67 -0.32 3.68
N ASN A 196 14.31 0.84 3.80
CA ASN A 196 15.32 1.11 4.82
C ASN A 196 15.23 2.57 5.35
N PRO A 197 14.81 2.76 6.62
CA PRO A 197 14.30 1.74 7.54
C PRO A 197 12.96 1.16 7.05
N SER A 198 12.63 -0.06 7.48
CA SER A 198 11.34 -0.68 7.16
C SER A 198 10.21 0.01 7.94
N PRO A 199 9.22 0.64 7.28
CA PRO A 199 8.15 1.33 7.97
C PRO A 199 7.03 0.36 8.38
N THR A 200 6.41 0.65 9.52
CA THR A 200 5.07 0.14 9.83
C THR A 200 4.05 0.91 9.01
N LEU A 201 3.25 0.21 8.21
CA LEU A 201 2.22 0.85 7.38
C LEU A 201 0.93 1.08 8.17
N THR A 202 0.42 0.02 8.82
CA THR A 202 -0.77 0.09 9.68
C THR A 202 -0.64 -0.83 10.88
N THR A 203 -1.39 -0.52 11.94
CA THR A 203 -1.53 -1.37 13.13
C THR A 203 -3.00 -1.49 13.50
N THR A 204 -3.47 -2.72 13.70
CA THR A 204 -4.82 -3.03 14.18
C THR A 204 -4.73 -3.90 15.43
N THR A 205 -5.39 -3.50 16.52
CA THR A 205 -5.43 -4.27 17.76
C THR A 205 -6.60 -5.27 17.76
N ILE A 206 -6.34 -6.51 18.16
CA ILE A 206 -7.37 -7.54 18.33
C ILE A 206 -7.96 -7.41 19.74
N THR A 207 -9.28 -7.21 19.81
CA THR A 207 -10.04 -7.00 21.06
C THR A 207 -11.08 -8.08 21.30
#